data_AF-Q8Z4R4-F1
#
_entry.id   AF-Q8Z4R4-F1
#
_cell.length_a   1.000
_cell.length_b   1.000
_cell.length_c   1.000
_cell.angle_alpha   90.00
_cell.angle_beta   90.00
_cell.angle_gamma   90.00
#
_symmetry.space_group_name_H-M   'P 1'
#
loop_
_entity.id
_entity.type
_entity.pdbx_description
1 polymer ?
#
loop_
_entity_poly.entity_id
_entity_poly.type
_entity_poly.pdbx_seq_one_letter_code
_entity_poly.pdbx_strand_id
1 'polypeptide(L)'
;MTDTIKIYHNPRCSKSRDTLNLLKSNGVEPEVVLYLDTPADAATVRELLRMLGMSSARELMRQKEDLYKTLHLADSQLSEEALIQALVEHPKLMERPIVVANGQARIGRPPEQVLDILG
;
A
#
# COMPACT_ATOMS: atom_id res chain seq x y z
N MET A 1 18.74 -9.11 -11.66
CA MET A 1 17.76 -9.81 -10.81
C MET A 1 16.41 -9.23 -11.20
N THR A 2 15.51 -10.03 -11.76
CA THR A 2 14.15 -9.57 -12.06
C THR A 2 13.44 -9.38 -10.73
N ASP A 3 13.17 -8.14 -10.35
CA ASP A 3 12.41 -7.85 -9.13
C ASP A 3 11.03 -8.48 -9.25
N THR A 4 10.71 -9.39 -8.34
CA THR A 4 9.40 -10.03 -8.28
C THR A 4 8.32 -8.97 -8.03
N ILE A 5 7.33 -8.89 -8.92
CA ILE A 5 6.20 -7.98 -8.76
C ILE A 5 5.41 -8.41 -7.53
N LYS A 6 5.09 -7.47 -6.64
CA LYS A 6 4.32 -7.75 -5.41
C LYS A 6 3.02 -6.97 -5.40
N ILE A 7 2.01 -7.52 -4.74
CA ILE A 7 0.75 -6.82 -4.44
C ILE A 7 0.38 -6.96 -2.98
N TYR A 8 0.26 -5.82 -2.29
CA TYR A 8 -0.32 -5.73 -0.95
C TYR A 8 -1.84 -5.77 -1.08
N HIS A 9 -2.40 -6.95 -0.82
CA HIS A 9 -3.74 -7.34 -1.22
C HIS A 9 -4.68 -7.51 -0.01
N ASN A 10 -5.91 -7.02 -0.16
CA ASN A 10 -7.03 -7.34 0.72
C ASN A 10 -8.13 -8.07 -0.09
N PRO A 11 -8.35 -9.38 0.12
CA PRO A 11 -9.33 -10.18 -0.62
C PRO A 11 -10.77 -9.66 -0.53
N ARG A 12 -11.11 -8.93 0.55
CA ARG A 12 -12.45 -8.38 0.76
C ARG A 12 -12.69 -7.06 0.02
N CYS A 13 -11.63 -6.39 -0.46
CA CYS A 13 -11.75 -5.11 -1.15
C CYS A 13 -11.89 -5.29 -2.67
N SER A 14 -12.99 -4.80 -3.25
CA SER A 14 -13.26 -4.96 -4.70
C SER A 14 -12.11 -4.44 -5.57
N LYS A 15 -11.64 -3.20 -5.33
CA LYS A 15 -10.49 -2.64 -6.07
C LYS A 15 -9.21 -3.48 -5.94
N SER A 16 -9.00 -4.10 -4.78
CA SER A 16 -7.86 -5.00 -4.57
C SER A 16 -7.96 -6.29 -5.38
N ARG A 17 -9.16 -6.86 -5.52
CA ARG A 17 -9.41 -8.02 -6.38
C ARG A 17 -9.32 -7.64 -7.86
N ASP A 18 -9.88 -6.50 -8.24
CA ASP A 18 -9.85 -5.99 -9.62
C ASP A 18 -8.39 -5.79 -10.06
N THR A 19 -7.55 -5.16 -9.24
CA THR A 19 -6.11 -5.00 -9.53
C THR A 19 -5.37 -6.33 -9.63
N LEU A 20 -5.63 -7.29 -8.72
CA LEU A 20 -4.99 -8.62 -8.80
C LEU A 20 -5.38 -9.34 -10.10
N ASN A 21 -6.67 -9.30 -10.47
CA ASN A 21 -7.15 -9.89 -11.71
C ASN A 21 -6.57 -9.18 -12.93
N LEU A 22 -6.45 -7.84 -12.89
CA LEU A 22 -5.84 -7.06 -13.96
C LEU A 22 -4.38 -7.48 -14.19
N LEU A 23 -3.59 -7.65 -13.12
CA LEU A 23 -2.21 -8.14 -13.22
C LEU A 23 -2.16 -9.52 -13.90
N LYS A 24 -2.98 -10.46 -13.42
CA LYS A 24 -3.05 -11.83 -13.98
C LYS A 24 -3.46 -11.85 -15.45
N SER A 25 -4.46 -11.05 -15.83
CA SER A 25 -4.89 -10.92 -17.22
C SER A 25 -3.83 -10.33 -18.15
N ASN A 26 -2.84 -9.60 -17.59
CA ASN A 26 -1.67 -9.12 -18.32
C ASN A 26 -0.47 -10.10 -18.25
N GLY A 27 -0.70 -11.35 -17.84
CA GLY A 27 0.35 -12.37 -17.76
C GLY A 27 1.32 -12.21 -16.59
N VAL A 28 1.00 -11.33 -15.63
CA VAL A 28 1.80 -11.12 -14.42
C VAL A 28 1.25 -11.99 -13.29
N GLU A 29 2.11 -12.84 -12.72
CA GLU A 29 1.83 -13.58 -11.49
C GLU A 29 2.56 -12.90 -10.31
N PRO A 30 1.91 -11.96 -9.60
CA PRO A 30 2.56 -11.24 -8.52
C PRO A 30 2.64 -12.08 -7.23
N GLU A 31 3.64 -11.81 -6.42
CA GLU A 31 3.65 -12.24 -5.01
C GLU A 31 2.52 -11.51 -4.26
N VAL A 32 1.57 -12.28 -3.72
CA VAL A 32 0.43 -11.73 -2.99
C VAL A 32 0.78 -11.63 -1.50
N VAL A 33 0.87 -10.39 -1.01
CA VAL A 33 1.09 -10.09 0.41
C VAL A 33 -0.26 -9.75 1.05
N LEU A 34 -0.78 -10.64 1.90
CA LEU A 34 -1.99 -10.38 2.69
C LEU A 34 -1.62 -9.48 3.87
N TYR A 35 -1.49 -8.19 3.60
CA TYR A 35 -0.88 -7.20 4.51
C TYR A 35 -1.63 -7.02 5.85
N LEU A 36 -2.87 -7.47 5.94
CA LEU A 36 -3.63 -7.49 7.20
C LEU A 36 -3.24 -8.66 8.11
N ASP A 37 -2.80 -9.78 7.51
CA ASP A 37 -2.39 -11.00 8.21
C ASP A 37 -0.88 -11.03 8.42
N THR A 38 -0.13 -10.41 7.50
CA THR A 38 1.33 -10.25 7.53
C THR A 38 1.67 -8.76 7.40
N PRO A 39 1.58 -8.01 8.52
CA PRO A 39 1.82 -6.56 8.51
C PRO A 39 3.24 -6.24 8.07
N ALA A 40 3.39 -5.15 7.29
CA ALA A 40 4.69 -4.62 6.92
C ALA A 40 5.39 -4.04 8.14
N ASP A 41 6.72 -4.19 8.22
CA ASP A 41 7.52 -3.51 9.23
C ASP A 41 7.78 -2.04 8.86
N ALA A 42 8.33 -1.28 9.80
CA ALA A 42 8.58 0.15 9.59
C ALA A 42 9.58 0.43 8.46
N ALA A 43 10.51 -0.49 8.17
CA ALA A 43 11.46 -0.35 7.07
C ALA A 43 10.74 -0.50 5.72
N THR A 44 9.88 -1.52 5.61
CA THR A 44 9.05 -1.79 4.43
C THR A 44 8.08 -0.64 4.16
N VAL A 45 7.44 -0.07 5.20
CA VAL A 45 6.56 1.09 5.05
C VAL A 45 7.31 2.30 4.49
N ARG A 46 8.52 2.60 5.00
CA ARG A 46 9.36 3.69 4.46
C ARG A 46 9.73 3.46 3.00
N GLU A 47 10.06 2.23 2.65
CA GLU A 47 10.39 1.88 1.28
C GLU A 47 9.19 2.02 0.34
N LEU A 48 7.99 1.60 0.78
CA LEU A 48 6.75 1.83 0.05
C LEU A 48 6.49 3.32 -0.19
N LEU A 49 6.65 4.17 0.83
CA LEU A 49 6.49 5.62 0.69
C LEU A 49 7.45 6.19 -0.35
N ARG A 50 8.72 5.79 -0.30
CA ARG A 50 9.75 6.19 -1.27
C ARG A 50 9.36 5.77 -2.69
N MET A 51 8.94 4.52 -2.89
CA MET A 51 8.55 3.99 -4.20
C MET A 51 7.24 4.59 -4.74
N LEU A 52 6.34 5.05 -3.85
CA LEU A 52 5.12 5.76 -4.19
C LEU A 52 5.35 7.25 -4.47
N GLY A 53 6.54 7.79 -4.14
CA GLY A 53 6.84 9.22 -4.25
C GLY A 53 6.08 10.08 -3.22
N MET A 54 5.69 9.49 -2.08
CA MET A 54 4.99 10.17 -1.00
C MET A 54 6.00 10.81 -0.04
N SER A 55 5.71 12.04 0.40
CA SER A 55 6.55 12.77 1.35
C SER A 55 6.16 12.50 2.80
N SER A 56 4.93 12.05 3.05
CA SER A 56 4.42 11.73 4.39
C SER A 56 3.68 10.39 4.43
N ALA A 57 3.82 9.68 5.54
CA ALA A 57 3.04 8.49 5.85
C ALA A 57 1.52 8.74 5.84
N ARG A 58 1.07 9.99 6.11
CA ARG A 58 -0.36 10.36 6.01
C ARG A 58 -0.92 10.17 4.61
N GLU A 59 -0.12 10.33 3.56
CA GLU A 59 -0.55 10.16 2.16
C GLU A 59 -0.88 8.70 1.83
N LEU A 60 -0.22 7.77 2.54
CA LEU A 60 -0.48 6.34 2.44
C LEU A 60 -1.65 5.89 3.32
N MET A 61 -2.11 6.73 4.25
CA MET A 61 -3.18 6.38 5.18
C MET A 61 -4.58 6.63 4.60
N ARG A 62 -5.53 5.79 5.02
CA ARG A 62 -6.95 5.93 4.73
C ARG A 62 -7.60 6.97 5.63
N GLN A 63 -7.34 8.25 5.36
CA GLN A 63 -7.72 9.38 6.22
C GLN A 63 -9.23 9.51 6.49
N LYS A 64 -10.09 8.90 5.65
CA LYS A 64 -11.55 8.95 5.79
C LYS A 64 -12.13 7.87 6.70
N GLU A 65 -11.35 6.85 7.06
CA GLU A 65 -11.80 5.72 7.89
C GLU A 65 -11.89 6.11 9.36
N ASP A 66 -12.80 5.47 10.09
CA ASP A 66 -13.02 5.76 11.51
C ASP A 66 -11.78 5.50 12.35
N LEU A 67 -10.99 4.46 12.03
CA LEU A 67 -9.76 4.15 12.76
C LEU A 67 -8.75 5.31 12.73
N TYR A 68 -8.63 6.02 11.61
CA TYR A 68 -7.74 7.18 11.50
C TYR A 68 -8.18 8.32 12.43
N LYS A 69 -9.50 8.54 12.54
CA LYS A 69 -10.09 9.56 13.42
C LYS A 69 -9.99 9.18 14.90
N THR A 70 -10.29 7.92 15.23
CA THR A 70 -10.22 7.39 16.60
C THR A 70 -8.81 7.46 17.17
N LEU A 71 -7.80 7.28 16.32
CA LEU A 71 -6.40 7.39 16.70
C LEU A 71 -5.85 8.83 16.59
N HIS A 72 -6.70 9.81 16.28
CA HIS A 72 -6.33 11.23 16.15
C HIS A 72 -5.16 11.50 15.19
N LEU A 73 -5.00 10.70 14.14
CA LEU A 73 -3.84 10.77 13.23
C LEU A 73 -3.80 12.02 12.34
N ALA A 74 -4.89 12.80 12.34
CA ALA A 74 -4.96 14.13 11.73
C ALA A 74 -4.18 15.20 12.50
N ASP A 75 -3.76 14.94 13.75
CA ASP A 75 -3.00 15.89 14.56
C ASP A 75 -1.66 16.19 13.87
N SER A 76 -1.46 17.46 13.50
CA SER A 76 -0.27 17.96 12.80
C SER A 76 1.00 17.89 13.64
N GLN A 77 0.88 17.72 14.97
CA GLN A 77 2.03 17.57 15.87
C GLN A 77 2.65 16.17 15.85
N LEU A 78 1.97 15.18 15.26
CA LEU A 78 2.52 13.83 15.13
C LEU A 78 3.70 13.81 14.16
N SER A 79 4.79 13.17 14.57
CA SER A 79 5.97 12.93 13.73
C SER A 79 5.70 11.85 12.66
N GLU A 80 6.52 11.84 11.62
CA GLU A 80 6.48 10.80 10.59
C GLU A 80 6.73 9.41 11.18
N GLU A 81 7.64 9.28 12.15
CA GLU A 81 7.89 8.03 12.86
C GLU A 81 6.65 7.53 13.61
N ALA A 82 5.89 8.41 14.26
CA ALA A 82 4.65 8.03 14.94
C ALA A 82 3.59 7.55 13.94
N LEU A 83 3.49 8.21 12.78
CA LEU A 83 2.58 7.81 11.71
C LEU A 83 2.96 6.46 11.10
N ILE A 84 4.25 6.24 10.83
CA ILE A 84 4.75 4.94 10.34
C ILE A 84 4.46 3.85 11.37
N GLN A 85 4.70 4.12 12.66
CA GLN A 85 4.42 3.16 13.73
C GLN A 85 2.92 2.81 13.77
N ALA A 86 2.04 3.80 13.60
CA ALA A 86 0.60 3.54 13.49
C ALA A 86 0.25 2.64 12.30
N LEU A 87 0.91 2.78 11.14
CA LEU A 87 0.72 1.88 10.00
C LEU A 87 1.15 0.43 10.30
N VAL A 88 2.25 0.26 11.03
CA VAL A 88 2.77 -1.05 11.46
C VAL A 88 1.82 -1.73 12.45
N GLU A 89 1.38 -0.99 13.47
CA GLU A 89 0.46 -1.49 14.51
C GLU A 89 -0.96 -1.72 13.99
N HIS A 90 -1.37 -0.91 13.01
CA HIS A 90 -2.71 -0.91 12.46
C HIS A 90 -2.66 -0.96 10.92
N PRO A 91 -2.32 -2.12 10.33
CA PRO A 91 -2.17 -2.25 8.87
C PRO A 91 -3.44 -1.83 8.12
N LYS A 92 -4.63 -1.93 8.73
CA LYS A 92 -5.91 -1.43 8.17
C LYS A 92 -5.88 0.06 7.77
N LEU A 93 -5.00 0.86 8.37
CA LEU A 93 -4.79 2.26 8.01
C LEU A 93 -4.17 2.42 6.63
N MET A 94 -3.38 1.46 6.15
CA MET A 94 -2.69 1.55 4.86
C MET A 94 -3.69 1.53 3.70
N GLU A 95 -3.47 2.39 2.70
CA GLU A 95 -4.16 2.34 1.43
C GLU A 95 -3.87 1.03 0.69
N ARG A 96 -4.81 0.64 -0.18
CA ARG A 96 -4.80 -0.67 -0.84
C ARG A 96 -5.56 -0.64 -2.17
N PRO A 97 -5.26 -1.52 -3.12
CA PRO A 97 -4.04 -2.33 -3.16
C PRO A 97 -2.83 -1.46 -3.47
N ILE A 98 -1.64 -1.91 -3.07
CA ILE A 98 -0.37 -1.33 -3.51
C ILE A 98 0.36 -2.38 -4.33
N VAL A 99 0.77 -2.03 -5.54
CA VAL A 99 1.60 -2.88 -6.40
C VAL A 99 3.00 -2.32 -6.41
N VAL A 100 3.99 -3.20 -6.28
CA VAL A 100 5.42 -2.89 -6.36
C VAL A 100 6.02 -3.63 -7.55
N ALA A 101 6.68 -2.90 -8.44
CA ALA A 101 7.33 -3.43 -9.64
C ALA A 101 8.51 -2.53 -10.03
N ASN A 102 9.64 -3.10 -10.47
CA ASN A 102 10.78 -2.35 -11.04
C ASN A 102 11.27 -1.18 -10.15
N GLY A 103 11.31 -1.38 -8.82
CA GLY A 103 11.70 -0.34 -7.85
C GLY A 103 10.71 0.82 -7.71
N GLN A 104 9.50 0.69 -8.25
CA GLN A 104 8.41 1.66 -8.17
C GLN A 104 7.17 1.04 -7.51
N ALA A 105 6.27 1.88 -7.02
CA ALA A 105 4.99 1.45 -6.48
C ALA A 105 3.83 2.31 -6.98
N ARG A 106 2.64 1.71 -7.08
CA ARG A 106 1.39 2.40 -7.42
C ARG A 106 0.23 1.85 -6.60
N ILE A 107 -0.70 2.74 -6.24
CA ILE A 107 -1.96 2.36 -5.62
C ILE A 107 -2.94 2.03 -6.75
N GLY A 108 -3.64 0.89 -6.66
CA GLY A 108 -4.64 0.49 -7.66
C GLY A 108 -5.98 1.23 -7.51
N ARG A 109 -5.96 2.56 -7.57
CA ARG A 109 -7.13 3.43 -7.43
C ARG A 109 -7.11 4.58 -8.47
N PRO A 110 -7.52 4.33 -9.71
CA PRO A 110 -8.18 3.11 -10.21
C PRO A 110 -7.19 1.96 -10.50
N PRO A 111 -7.65 0.69 -10.63
CA PRO A 111 -6.78 -0.48 -10.79
C PRO A 111 -5.73 -0.35 -11.89
N GLU A 112 -6.05 0.33 -12.98
CA GLU A 112 -5.24 0.49 -14.18
C GLU A 112 -3.95 1.30 -13.92
N GLN A 113 -3.90 2.12 -12.87
CA GLN A 113 -2.70 2.89 -12.51
C GLN A 113 -1.47 2.02 -12.23
N VAL A 114 -1.67 0.74 -11.88
CA VAL A 114 -0.54 -0.15 -11.61
C VAL A 114 0.14 -0.63 -12.88
N LEU A 115 -0.49 -0.50 -14.04
CA LEU A 115 0.09 -0.89 -15.33
C LEU A 115 1.28 0.00 -15.71
N ASP A 116 1.26 1.28 -15.27
CA ASP A 116 2.30 2.28 -15.55
C ASP A 116 3.71 1.88 -15.07
N ILE A 117 3.81 0.89 -14.18
CA ILE A 117 5.08 0.46 -13.56
C ILE A 117 5.50 -0.96 -13.94
N LEU A 118 4.74 -1.67 -14.79
CA LEU A 118 5.02 -3.08 -15.10
C LEU A 118 6.15 -3.28 -16.12
N GLY A 119 6.42 -2.28 -16.97
CA GLY A 119 7.47 -2.31 -17.98
C GLY A 119 7.02 -2.90 -19.31
#